data_AF-A0A0J9EVL0-F1
#
_entry.id   AF-A0A0J9EVL0-F1
#
_cell.length_a   1.000
_cell.length_b   1.000
_cell.length_c   1.000
_cell.angle_alpha   90.00
_cell.angle_beta   90.00
_cell.angle_gamma   90.00
#
_symmetry.space_group_name_H-M   'P 1'
#
loop_
_entity.id
_entity.type
_entity.pdbx_description
1 polymer ?
#
loop_
_entity_poly.entity_id
_entity_poly.type
_entity_poly.pdbx_seq_one_letter_code
_entity_poly.pdbx_strand_id
1 'polypeptide(L)'
;MLGKHTLDAGFGQFFNILAWVCWKRGVYFGKVDYRYTSQICPNCGVHTGKKSLSERTHKCPECQYEINRDVAAAKVICNRGVTAVGQIVEEIDCVGVLSGVGNSLDKCRKSSKPK
;
A
#
# COMPACT_ATOMS: atom_id res chain seq x y z
N MET A 1 -3.02 23.96 -7.98
CA MET A 1 -3.81 22.92 -7.29
C MET A 1 -4.05 21.75 -8.25
N LEU A 2 -3.76 20.51 -7.84
CA LEU A 2 -3.86 19.28 -8.65
C LEU A 2 -5.28 18.66 -8.57
N GLY A 3 -6.33 19.48 -8.48
CA GLY A 3 -7.70 19.00 -8.24
C GLY A 3 -8.31 18.29 -9.45
N LYS A 4 -8.12 18.84 -10.65
CA LYS A 4 -8.66 18.29 -11.90
C LYS A 4 -8.12 16.88 -12.19
N HIS A 5 -6.80 16.71 -12.14
CA HIS A 5 -6.15 15.42 -12.38
C HIS A 5 -6.55 14.34 -11.38
N THR A 6 -6.90 14.73 -10.14
CA THR A 6 -7.34 13.78 -9.11
C THR A 6 -8.78 13.31 -9.37
N LEU A 7 -9.64 14.20 -9.87
CA LEU A 7 -11.00 13.86 -10.29
C LEU A 7 -10.99 12.99 -11.55
N ASP A 8 -10.16 13.34 -12.54
CA ASP A 8 -9.98 12.58 -13.77
C ASP A 8 -9.47 11.14 -13.50
N ALA A 9 -8.68 10.95 -12.44
CA ALA A 9 -8.18 9.64 -12.02
C ALA A 9 -9.24 8.74 -11.34
N GLY A 10 -10.39 9.30 -10.92
CA GLY A 10 -11.52 8.49 -10.44
C GLY A 10 -11.30 7.71 -9.13
N PHE A 11 -10.34 8.11 -8.28
CA PHE A 11 -9.97 7.35 -7.07
C PHE A 11 -11.14 7.02 -6.13
N GLY A 12 -12.11 7.92 -5.98
CA GLY A 12 -13.29 7.70 -5.14
C GLY A 12 -14.13 6.51 -5.60
N GLN A 13 -14.44 6.46 -6.91
CA GLN A 13 -15.18 5.34 -7.51
C GLN A 13 -14.37 4.05 -7.45
N PHE A 14 -13.06 4.13 -7.69
CA PHE A 14 -12.16 2.99 -7.59
C PHE A 14 -12.22 2.33 -6.20
N PHE A 15 -12.14 3.11 -5.11
CA PHE A 15 -12.23 2.55 -3.76
C PHE A 15 -13.58 1.90 -3.45
N ASN A 16 -14.69 2.42 -3.99
CA ASN A 16 -16.01 1.82 -3.82
C ASN A 16 -16.11 0.44 -4.51
N ILE A 17 -15.61 0.35 -5.74
CA ILE A 17 -15.58 -0.92 -6.49
C ILE A 17 -14.65 -1.91 -5.78
N LEU A 18 -13.47 -1.47 -5.35
CA LEU A 18 -12.51 -2.32 -4.65
C LEU A 18 -13.09 -2.88 -3.35
N ALA A 19 -13.74 -2.05 -2.53
CA ALA A 19 -14.40 -2.49 -1.31
C ALA A 19 -15.49 -3.54 -1.59
N TRP A 20 -16.29 -3.35 -2.65
CA TRP A 20 -17.30 -4.32 -3.06
C TRP A 20 -16.68 -5.66 -3.51
N VAL A 21 -15.61 -5.62 -4.31
CA VAL A 21 -14.90 -6.83 -4.76
C VAL A 21 -14.28 -7.58 -3.57
N CYS A 22 -13.65 -6.86 -2.63
CA CYS A 22 -13.10 -7.44 -1.41
C CYS A 22 -14.19 -8.13 -0.57
N TRP A 23 -15.33 -7.47 -0.38
CA TRP A 23 -16.49 -8.07 0.30
C TRP A 23 -16.99 -9.34 -0.41
N LYS A 24 -17.15 -9.31 -1.74
CA LYS A 24 -17.58 -10.47 -2.53
C LYS A 24 -16.61 -11.65 -2.44
N ARG A 25 -15.30 -11.38 -2.31
CA ARG A 25 -14.24 -12.38 -2.23
C ARG A 25 -13.86 -12.79 -0.79
N GLY A 26 -14.47 -12.18 0.22
CA GLY A 26 -14.12 -12.43 1.63
C GLY A 26 -12.70 -11.97 1.99
N VAL A 27 -12.17 -10.95 1.31
CA VAL A 27 -10.84 -10.37 1.55
C VAL A 27 -11.00 -9.12 2.43
N TYR A 28 -10.10 -8.95 3.40
CA TYR A 28 -10.08 -7.75 4.25
C TYR A 28 -9.74 -6.50 3.43
N PHE A 29 -10.48 -5.42 3.65
CA PHE A 29 -10.23 -4.11 3.06
C PHE A 29 -10.21 -3.06 4.17
N GLY A 30 -9.09 -2.34 4.28
CA GLY A 30 -8.90 -1.28 5.27
C GLY A 30 -8.31 -0.04 4.61
N LYS A 31 -8.77 1.13 5.03
CA LYS A 31 -8.17 2.42 4.64
C LYS A 31 -7.17 2.84 5.71
N VAL A 32 -5.99 3.24 5.27
CA VAL A 32 -4.94 3.80 6.15
C VAL A 32 -4.80 5.29 5.91
N ASP A 33 -4.19 6.00 6.87
CA ASP A 33 -3.83 7.40 6.65
C ASP A 33 -2.85 7.51 5.46
N TYR A 34 -3.17 8.40 4.52
CA TYR A 34 -2.40 8.63 3.30
C TYR A 34 -1.38 9.78 3.45
N ARG A 35 -1.44 10.54 4.55
CA ARG A 35 -0.63 11.75 4.72
C ARG A 35 0.85 11.41 4.82
N TYR A 36 1.67 12.19 4.11
CA TYR A 36 3.14 12.16 4.13
C TYR A 36 3.81 10.83 3.72
N THR A 37 3.10 9.91 3.07
CA THR A 37 3.65 8.58 2.69
C THR A 37 4.87 8.66 1.77
N SER A 38 4.95 9.68 0.91
CA SER A 38 6.11 9.92 0.03
C SER A 38 7.28 10.66 0.69
N GLN A 39 7.07 11.17 1.90
CA GLN A 39 8.03 12.00 2.65
C GLN A 39 8.62 11.24 3.83
N ILE A 40 7.91 10.25 4.37
CA ILE A 40 8.38 9.42 5.48
C ILE A 40 9.24 8.27 4.93
N CYS A 41 10.40 8.04 5.56
CA CYS A 41 11.22 6.89 5.23
C CYS A 41 10.58 5.60 5.77
N PRO A 42 10.39 4.54 4.95
CA PRO A 42 9.83 3.28 5.42
C PRO A 42 10.75 2.52 6.38
N ASN A 43 12.06 2.80 6.36
CA ASN A 43 13.06 2.10 7.16
C ASN A 43 13.23 2.72 8.56
N CYS A 44 13.49 4.03 8.63
CA CYS A 44 13.76 4.72 9.91
C CYS A 44 12.61 5.63 10.39
N GLY A 45 11.54 5.80 9.62
CA GLY A 45 10.41 6.65 10.00
C GLY A 45 10.68 8.16 9.95
N VAL A 46 11.89 8.61 9.62
CA VAL A 46 12.22 10.04 9.55
C VAL A 46 11.45 10.73 8.42
N HIS A 47 11.04 11.98 8.67
CA HIS A 47 10.40 12.81 7.68
C HIS A 47 11.46 13.52 6.80
N THR A 48 11.63 13.05 5.57
CA THR A 48 12.62 13.56 4.60
C THR A 48 12.26 14.92 3.98
N GLY A 49 11.06 15.47 4.28
CA GLY A 49 10.62 16.76 3.76
C GLY A 49 9.88 16.65 2.42
N LYS A 50 9.46 17.80 1.88
CA LYS A 50 8.71 17.86 0.62
C LYS A 50 9.64 17.59 -0.57
N LYS A 51 9.29 16.59 -1.35
CA LYS A 51 9.98 16.21 -2.60
C LYS A 51 9.29 16.82 -3.80
N SER A 52 10.06 17.15 -4.84
CA SER A 52 9.49 17.59 -6.11
C SER A 52 8.89 16.40 -6.87
N LEU A 53 7.92 16.65 -7.77
CA LEU A 53 7.32 15.58 -8.58
C LEU A 53 8.34 14.88 -9.49
N SER A 54 9.38 15.60 -9.91
CA SER A 54 10.49 15.12 -10.74
C SER A 54 11.43 14.16 -9.99
N GLU A 55 11.48 14.23 -8.66
CA GLU A 55 12.30 13.35 -7.84
C GLU A 55 11.63 11.96 -7.74
N ARG A 56 12.16 10.99 -8.48
CA ARG A 56 11.64 9.61 -8.54
C ARG A 56 12.34 8.64 -7.60
N THR A 57 13.45 9.05 -7.02
CA THR A 57 14.24 8.24 -6.08
C THR A 57 14.09 8.80 -4.67
N HIS A 58 13.72 7.96 -3.73
CA HIS A 58 13.76 8.28 -2.32
C HIS A 58 15.15 7.94 -1.78
N LYS A 59 15.93 8.96 -1.43
CA LYS A 59 17.15 8.83 -0.63
C LYS A 59 16.90 9.41 0.76
N CYS A 60 17.10 8.61 1.79
CA CYS A 60 16.95 9.06 3.17
C CYS A 60 18.28 9.63 3.69
N PRO A 61 18.32 10.87 4.23
CA PRO A 61 19.55 11.47 4.73
C PRO A 61 20.08 10.80 6.00
N GLU A 62 19.21 10.19 6.82
CA GLU A 62 19.63 9.57 8.08
C GLU A 62 20.12 8.13 7.92
N CYS A 63 19.30 7.24 7.35
CA CYS A 63 19.67 5.83 7.21
C CYS A 63 20.30 5.47 5.86
N GLN A 64 20.52 6.45 4.96
CA GLN A 64 21.08 6.25 3.62
C GLN A 64 20.29 5.25 2.75
N TYR A 65 19.05 4.95 3.12
CA TYR A 65 18.18 4.04 2.37
C TYR A 65 17.76 4.66 1.04
N GLU A 66 18.00 3.92 -0.05
CA GLU A 66 17.67 4.35 -1.41
C GLU A 66 16.73 3.36 -2.09
N ILE A 67 15.59 3.87 -2.56
CA ILE A 67 14.60 3.08 -3.31
C ILE A 67 13.78 4.00 -4.21
N ASN A 68 13.03 3.45 -5.16
CA ASN A 68 12.03 4.22 -5.89
C ASN A 68 11.00 4.86 -4.93
N ARG A 69 10.68 6.14 -5.15
CA ARG A 69 9.79 6.92 -4.28
C ARG A 69 8.39 6.30 -4.13
N ASP A 70 7.85 5.76 -5.22
CA ASP A 70 6.49 5.21 -5.21
C ASP A 70 6.47 3.86 -4.46
N VAL A 71 7.55 3.08 -4.54
CA VAL A 71 7.75 1.87 -3.73
C VAL A 71 7.96 2.21 -2.25
N ALA A 72 8.71 3.27 -1.94
CA ALA A 72 8.85 3.74 -0.56
C ALA A 72 7.49 4.11 0.05
N ALA A 73 6.67 4.86 -0.70
CA ALA A 73 5.33 5.24 -0.26
C ALA A 73 4.42 4.03 -0.04
N ALA A 74 4.49 3.02 -0.92
CA ALA A 74 3.76 1.77 -0.76
C ALA A 74 4.18 1.00 0.50
N LYS A 75 5.49 0.94 0.81
CA LYS A 75 5.99 0.34 2.06
C LYS A 75 5.47 1.05 3.30
N VAL A 76 5.43 2.39 3.29
CA VAL A 76 4.85 3.16 4.43
C VAL A 76 3.37 2.83 4.62
N ILE A 77 2.59 2.73 3.53
CA ILE A 77 1.17 2.32 3.59
C ILE A 77 1.03 0.91 4.14
N CYS A 78 1.88 -0.02 3.70
CA CYS A 78 1.91 -1.39 4.17
C CYS A 78 2.17 -1.47 5.69
N ASN A 79 3.21 -0.79 6.16
CA ASN A 79 3.58 -0.73 7.58
C ASN A 79 2.41 -0.16 8.41
N ARG A 80 1.77 0.92 7.96
CA ARG A 80 0.58 1.49 8.62
C ARG A 80 -0.59 0.51 8.68
N GLY A 81 -0.83 -0.22 7.59
CA GLY A 81 -1.90 -1.22 7.52
C GLY A 81 -1.67 -2.36 8.52
N VAL A 82 -0.44 -2.84 8.60
CA VAL A 82 -0.03 -3.88 9.56
C VAL A 82 -0.18 -3.40 11.00
N THR A 83 0.29 -2.18 11.30
CA THR A 83 0.13 -1.57 12.64
C THR A 83 -1.35 -1.44 13.02
N ALA A 84 -2.21 -1.04 12.06
CA ALA A 84 -3.64 -0.87 12.30
C ALA A 84 -4.37 -2.21 12.58
N VAL A 85 -3.90 -3.32 12.00
CA VAL A 85 -4.46 -4.67 12.24
C VAL A 85 -3.85 -5.33 13.49
N GLY A 86 -2.81 -4.73 14.09
CA GLY A 86 -2.16 -5.23 15.31
C GLY A 86 -1.30 -6.48 15.08
N GLN A 87 -0.84 -6.71 13.84
CA GLN A 87 0.10 -7.79 13.56
C GLN A 87 1.54 -7.33 13.84
N ILE A 88 2.25 -8.09 14.68
CA ILE A 88 3.71 -8.05 14.79
C ILE A 88 4.26 -8.89 13.63
N VAL A 89 4.88 -8.25 12.64
CA VAL A 89 5.59 -8.95 11.54
C VAL A 89 7.00 -8.42 11.48
N GLU A 90 7.97 -9.33 11.56
CA GLU A 90 9.40 -9.02 11.48
C GLU A 90 9.87 -8.75 10.05
N GLU A 91 9.12 -9.18 9.02
CA GLU A 91 9.37 -8.83 7.63
C GLU A 91 8.10 -9.00 6.78
N ILE A 92 7.79 -8.01 5.93
CA ILE A 92 6.67 -8.09 4.99
C ILE A 92 7.27 -8.18 3.59
N ASP A 93 7.43 -9.40 3.10
CA ASP A 93 7.79 -9.61 1.71
C ASP A 93 6.56 -9.34 0.83
N CYS A 94 6.71 -8.44 -0.14
CA CYS A 94 5.63 -8.00 -1.02
C CYS A 94 5.33 -8.98 -2.18
N VAL A 95 5.69 -10.25 -2.03
CA VAL A 95 5.44 -11.31 -3.04
C VAL A 95 3.98 -11.78 -2.97
N GLY A 96 3.06 -10.86 -3.24
CA GLY A 96 1.70 -11.21 -3.64
C GLY A 96 1.67 -11.48 -5.13
N VAL A 97 1.45 -12.73 -5.54
CA VAL A 97 1.15 -13.07 -6.93
C VAL A 97 -0.08 -12.26 -7.36
N LEU A 98 0.02 -11.57 -8.50
CA LEU A 98 -1.10 -10.84 -9.09
C LEU A 98 -2.23 -11.82 -9.40
N SER A 99 -3.37 -11.69 -8.71
CA SER A 99 -4.57 -12.45 -9.06
C SER A 99 -4.96 -12.16 -10.51
N GLY A 100 -4.92 -13.17 -11.38
CA GLY A 100 -5.30 -13.06 -12.79
C GLY A 100 -4.17 -13.21 -13.82
N VAL A 101 -2.93 -13.48 -13.40
CA VAL A 101 -1.88 -13.98 -14.32
C VAL A 101 -1.96 -15.50 -14.37
N GLY A 102 -2.57 -16.02 -15.44
CA GLY A 102 -2.79 -17.46 -15.67
C GLY A 102 -4.17 -17.95 -15.24
N ASN A 103 -4.59 -19.11 -15.76
CA ASN A 103 -5.88 -19.76 -15.48
C ASN A 103 -6.07 -20.21 -14.01
N SER A 104 -5.17 -19.83 -13.10
CA SER A 104 -5.35 -20.02 -11.66
C SER A 104 -6.11 -18.82 -11.11
N LEU A 105 -7.44 -18.89 -11.17
CA LEU A 105 -8.24 -18.17 -10.19
C LEU A 105 -7.93 -18.85 -8.86
N ASP A 106 -7.18 -18.18 -7.98
CA ASP A 106 -7.02 -18.60 -6.60
C ASP A 106 -8.41 -18.59 -5.96
N LYS A 107 -9.12 -19.71 -6.11
CA LYS A 107 -10.34 -20.00 -5.40
C LYS A 107 -9.90 -19.98 -3.95
N CYS A 108 -10.45 -19.02 -3.21
CA CYS A 108 -10.40 -18.97 -1.76
C CYS A 108 -10.31 -20.39 -1.22
N ARG A 109 -9.14 -20.79 -0.72
CA ARG A 109 -9.05 -21.96 0.14
C ARG A 109 -9.92 -21.56 1.32
N LYS A 110 -11.17 -22.04 1.34
CA LYS A 110 -12.08 -21.88 2.46
C LYS A 110 -11.25 -22.24 3.68
N SER A 111 -11.02 -21.29 4.57
CA SER A 111 -10.52 -21.60 5.89
C SER A 111 -11.57 -22.54 6.49
N SER A 112 -11.26 -23.83 6.51
CA SER A 112 -11.97 -24.78 7.35
C SER A 112 -11.84 -24.24 8.77
N LYS A 113 -12.94 -23.71 9.32
CA LYS A 113 -13.01 -23.36 10.74
C LYS A 113 -12.57 -24.60 11.54
N PRO A 114 -11.66 -24.48 12.52
CA PRO A 114 -11.45 -25.56 13.47
C PRO A 114 -12.73 -25.73 14.31
N LYS A 115 -13.06 -26.98 14.61
CA LYS A 115 -14.17 -27.37 15.50
C LYS A 115 -13.88 -26.97 16.94
#